data_AF-A0A2M8M4Q0-F1
#
_entry.id   AF-A0A2M8M4Q0-F1
#
_cell.length_a   1.000
_cell.length_b   1.000
_cell.length_c   1.000
_cell.angle_alpha   90.00
_cell.angle_beta   90.00
_cell.angle_gamma   90.00
#
_symmetry.space_group_name_H-M   'P 1'
#
loop_
_entity.id
_entity.type
_entity.pdbx_description
1 polymer ?
#
loop_
_entity_poly.entity_id
_entity_poly.type
_entity_poly.pdbx_seq_one_letter_code
_entity_poly.pdbx_strand_id
1 'polypeptide(L)'
;MRDLLDRLRTIETRQRELREEHATVVRAIVVRAGGVSQAAALLGLDPKTVRARERAAGVAMVVYRGSHTARTAPDGRLHGETGQGEDSPAQRDADRMWFAVARDRRPLLRAVVYVVDGRVARVREVGGGQWQENPEGRVALPLGPPLTPADLAERLPTMPLAVGDSRPMVRGRIREYIAL
;
A
#
# COMPACT_ATOMS: atom_id res chain seq x y z
N MET A 1 -19.28 29.83 -11.98
CA MET A 1 -18.04 29.01 -12.09
C MET A 1 -17.55 28.51 -10.74
N ARG A 2 -17.30 29.36 -9.73
CA ARG A 2 -16.89 28.93 -8.38
C ARG A 2 -17.85 27.91 -7.74
N ASP A 3 -19.15 28.21 -7.77
CA ASP A 3 -20.22 27.31 -7.28
C ASP A 3 -20.21 25.92 -7.95
N LEU A 4 -20.01 25.86 -9.27
CA LEU A 4 -19.93 24.59 -10.01
C LEU A 4 -18.67 23.79 -9.63
N LEU A 5 -17.54 24.46 -9.40
CA LEU A 5 -16.30 23.81 -8.95
C LEU A 5 -16.43 23.26 -7.53
N ASP A 6 -17.07 23.99 -6.62
CA ASP A 6 -17.30 23.54 -5.24
C ASP A 6 -18.31 22.38 -5.19
N ARG A 7 -19.34 22.42 -6.04
CA ARG A 7 -20.27 21.29 -6.23
C ARG A 7 -19.58 20.05 -6.80
N LEU A 8 -18.68 20.23 -7.77
CA LEU A 8 -17.89 19.12 -8.33
C LEU A 8 -17.01 18.48 -7.25
N ARG A 9 -16.26 19.25 -6.47
CA ARG A 9 -15.43 18.75 -5.35
C ARG A 9 -16.25 17.99 -4.31
N THR A 10 -17.46 18.47 -4.03
CA THR A 10 -18.39 17.79 -3.12
C THR A 10 -18.81 16.42 -3.67
N ILE A 11 -19.15 16.36 -4.96
CA ILE A 11 -19.50 15.10 -5.63
C ILE A 11 -18.31 14.14 -5.62
N GLU A 12 -17.12 14.60 -5.94
CA GLU A 12 -15.89 13.79 -5.93
C GLU A 12 -15.59 13.23 -4.54
N THR A 13 -15.78 14.04 -3.49
CA THR A 13 -15.61 13.62 -2.10
C THR A 13 -16.61 12.51 -1.73
N ARG A 14 -17.90 12.70 -2.01
CA ARG A 14 -18.93 11.68 -1.77
C ARG A 14 -18.69 10.40 -2.58
N GLN A 15 -18.24 10.52 -3.82
CA GLN A 15 -17.89 9.36 -4.64
C GLN A 15 -16.71 8.59 -4.06
N ARG A 16 -15.72 9.26 -3.46
CA ARG A 16 -14.61 8.62 -2.77
C ARG A 16 -15.12 7.85 -1.54
N GLU A 17 -15.90 8.50 -0.68
CA GLU A 17 -16.49 7.90 0.52
C GLU A 17 -17.33 6.66 0.18
N LEU A 18 -18.20 6.75 -0.83
CA LEU A 18 -19.02 5.61 -1.28
C LEU A 18 -18.17 4.47 -1.86
N ARG A 19 -17.06 4.77 -2.53
CA ARG A 19 -16.14 3.73 -3.03
C ARG A 19 -15.43 3.02 -1.87
N GLU A 20 -15.06 3.75 -0.84
CA GLU A 20 -14.44 3.22 0.37
C GLU A 20 -15.39 2.32 1.16
N GLU A 21 -16.63 2.78 1.36
CA GLU A 21 -17.69 2.00 1.98
C GLU A 21 -17.99 0.72 1.18
N HIS A 22 -18.19 0.85 -0.13
CA HIS A 22 -18.47 -0.29 -1.00
C HIS A 22 -17.31 -1.30 -1.01
N ALA A 23 -16.06 -0.85 -1.06
CA ALA A 23 -14.89 -1.74 -0.99
C ALA A 23 -14.84 -2.49 0.36
N THR A 24 -15.16 -1.79 1.45
CA THR A 24 -15.25 -2.39 2.80
C THR A 24 -16.30 -3.48 2.87
N VAL A 25 -17.50 -3.21 2.35
CA VAL A 25 -18.59 -4.21 2.30
C VAL A 25 -18.19 -5.41 1.44
N VAL A 26 -17.61 -5.19 0.26
CA VAL A 26 -17.16 -6.28 -0.62
C VAL A 26 -16.10 -7.14 0.05
N ARG A 27 -15.13 -6.56 0.75
CA ARG A 27 -14.13 -7.32 1.51
C ARG A 27 -14.77 -8.13 2.64
N ALA A 28 -15.70 -7.55 3.39
CA ALA A 28 -16.42 -8.28 4.44
C ALA A 28 -17.17 -9.49 3.86
N ILE A 29 -17.77 -9.34 2.68
CA ILE A 29 -18.40 -10.44 1.94
C ILE A 29 -17.36 -11.49 1.54
N VAL A 30 -16.22 -11.10 0.98
CA VAL A 30 -15.14 -12.03 0.60
C VAL A 30 -14.65 -12.85 1.79
N VAL A 31 -14.42 -12.20 2.94
CA VAL A 31 -13.99 -12.89 4.17
C VAL A 31 -15.07 -13.87 4.63
N ARG A 32 -16.33 -13.45 4.73
CA ARG A 32 -17.43 -14.31 5.19
C ARG A 32 -17.75 -15.45 4.22
N ALA A 33 -17.58 -15.23 2.92
CA ALA A 33 -17.77 -16.25 1.90
C ALA A 33 -16.61 -17.26 1.82
N GLY A 34 -15.50 -17.02 2.54
CA GLY A 34 -14.32 -17.88 2.52
C GLY A 34 -13.42 -17.68 1.30
N GLY A 35 -13.63 -16.62 0.52
CA GLY A 35 -12.79 -16.32 -0.64
C GLY A 35 -13.50 -15.56 -1.76
N VAL A 36 -12.69 -15.11 -2.72
CA VAL A 36 -13.16 -14.29 -3.85
C VAL A 36 -14.02 -15.10 -4.80
N SER A 37 -13.70 -16.37 -5.05
CA SER A 37 -14.51 -17.21 -5.94
C SER A 37 -15.93 -17.42 -5.39
N GLN A 38 -16.05 -17.64 -4.08
CA GLN A 38 -17.33 -17.80 -3.40
C GLN A 38 -18.11 -16.49 -3.36
N ALA A 39 -17.45 -15.38 -3.04
CA ALA A 39 -18.08 -14.06 -3.09
C ALA A 39 -18.55 -13.68 -4.50
N ALA A 40 -17.77 -14.01 -5.54
CA ALA A 40 -18.13 -13.78 -6.92
C ALA A 40 -19.43 -14.50 -7.30
N ALA A 41 -19.56 -15.78 -6.90
CA ALA A 41 -20.80 -16.54 -7.09
C ALA A 41 -21.99 -15.91 -6.35
N LEU A 42 -21.82 -15.49 -5.09
CA LEU A 42 -22.88 -14.84 -4.30
C LEU A 42 -23.32 -13.49 -4.89
N LEU A 43 -22.39 -12.72 -5.46
CA LEU A 43 -22.66 -11.39 -6.00
C LEU A 43 -23.12 -11.41 -7.47
N GLY A 44 -23.09 -12.56 -8.14
CA GLY A 44 -23.35 -12.65 -9.58
C GLY A 44 -22.31 -11.89 -10.42
N LEU A 45 -21.05 -11.88 -9.98
CA LEU A 45 -19.95 -11.18 -10.62
C LEU A 45 -18.84 -12.14 -11.02
N ASP A 46 -17.94 -11.71 -11.88
CA ASP A 46 -16.68 -12.42 -12.11
C ASP A 46 -15.67 -12.13 -10.97
N PRO A 47 -14.76 -13.07 -10.64
CA PRO A 47 -13.77 -12.88 -9.59
C PRO A 47 -12.84 -11.68 -9.80
N LYS A 48 -12.58 -11.28 -11.06
CA LYS A 48 -11.72 -10.13 -11.37
C LYS A 48 -12.43 -8.82 -11.00
N THR A 49 -13.73 -8.72 -11.22
CA THR A 49 -14.56 -7.58 -10.78
C THR A 49 -14.64 -7.51 -9.26
N VAL A 50 -14.78 -8.64 -8.55
CA VAL A 50 -14.71 -8.66 -7.08
C VAL A 50 -13.36 -8.12 -6.60
N ARG A 51 -12.24 -8.61 -7.17
CA ARG A 51 -10.89 -8.10 -6.85
C ARG A 51 -10.72 -6.61 -7.15
N ALA A 52 -11.31 -6.12 -8.23
CA ALA A 52 -11.26 -4.70 -8.57
C ALA A 52 -12.02 -3.85 -7.54
N ARG A 53 -13.20 -4.33 -7.10
CA ARG A 53 -14.01 -3.68 -6.08
C ARG A 53 -13.36 -3.71 -4.69
N GLU A 54 -12.70 -4.80 -4.30
CA GLU A 54 -11.93 -4.85 -3.05
C GLU A 54 -10.86 -3.76 -2.99
N ARG A 55 -10.23 -3.46 -4.14
CA ARG A 55 -9.12 -2.48 -4.27
C ARG A 55 -9.59 -1.06 -4.59
N ALA A 56 -10.89 -0.82 -4.68
CA ALA A 56 -11.41 0.47 -5.14
C ALA A 56 -11.08 1.63 -4.19
N ALA A 57 -10.93 1.34 -2.88
CA ALA A 57 -10.46 2.30 -1.89
C ALA A 57 -8.94 2.51 -1.92
N GLY A 58 -8.20 1.59 -2.53
CA GLY A 58 -6.77 1.65 -2.71
C GLY A 58 -6.09 0.33 -2.41
N VAL A 59 -4.76 0.36 -2.45
CA VAL A 59 -3.91 -0.77 -2.09
C VAL A 59 -2.76 -0.31 -1.20
N ALA A 60 -2.29 -1.21 -0.36
CA ALA A 60 -0.99 -1.12 0.28
C ALA A 60 -0.03 -2.12 -0.36
N MET A 61 1.23 -1.71 -0.54
CA MET A 61 2.31 -2.61 -0.95
C MET A 61 3.01 -3.15 0.29
N VAL A 62 2.99 -4.46 0.49
CA VAL A 62 3.75 -5.12 1.56
C VAL A 62 5.12 -5.47 1.01
N VAL A 63 6.19 -5.07 1.70
CA VAL A 63 7.59 -5.30 1.32
C VAL A 63 8.25 -6.15 2.40
N TYR A 64 8.76 -7.31 2.02
CA TYR A 64 9.41 -8.25 2.94
C TYR A 64 10.93 -8.06 2.91
N ARG A 65 11.53 -7.98 4.10
CA ARG A 65 12.97 -7.82 4.31
C ARG A 65 13.45 -8.70 5.46
N GLY A 66 14.73 -9.04 5.43
CA GLY A 66 15.42 -9.63 6.57
C GLY A 66 16.30 -8.59 7.26
N SER A 67 16.44 -8.69 8.58
CA SER A 67 17.27 -7.79 9.42
C SER A 67 18.76 -7.72 9.05
N HIS A 68 19.23 -8.58 8.15
CA HIS A 68 20.64 -8.66 7.73
C HIS A 68 20.80 -8.67 6.20
N THR A 69 19.82 -8.12 5.50
CA THR A 69 19.80 -8.08 4.03
C THR A 69 20.30 -6.77 3.45
N ALA A 70 20.96 -5.94 4.26
CA ALA A 70 21.61 -4.72 3.81
C ALA A 70 22.54 -5.04 2.64
N ARG A 71 22.27 -4.46 1.47
CA ARG A 71 23.15 -4.60 0.30
C ARG A 71 23.49 -3.22 -0.23
N THR A 72 24.77 -3.02 -0.49
CA THR A 72 25.25 -1.85 -1.22
C THR A 72 25.20 -2.17 -2.70
N ALA A 73 24.45 -1.39 -3.47
CA ALA A 73 24.48 -1.45 -4.93
C ALA A 73 25.78 -0.83 -5.47
N PRO A 74 26.14 -1.08 -6.75
CA PRO A 74 27.37 -0.55 -7.34
C PRO A 74 27.46 0.99 -7.33
N ASP A 75 26.32 1.67 -7.20
CA ASP A 75 26.19 3.13 -7.05
C ASP A 75 26.41 3.62 -5.60
N GLY A 76 26.79 2.73 -4.67
CA GLY A 76 27.00 3.05 -3.25
C GLY A 76 25.72 3.07 -2.41
N ARG A 77 24.55 2.81 -3.01
CA ARG A 77 23.26 2.90 -2.31
C ARG A 77 22.98 1.67 -1.45
N LEU A 78 22.47 1.90 -0.24
CA LEU A 78 21.99 0.86 0.65
C LEU A 78 20.57 0.41 0.31
N HIS A 79 20.37 -0.91 0.35
CA HIS A 79 19.08 -1.58 0.17
C HIS A 79 18.73 -2.42 1.39
N GLY A 80 17.44 -2.51 1.72
CA GLY A 80 16.95 -3.38 2.80
C GLY A 80 16.94 -2.68 4.16
N GLU A 81 17.02 -3.46 5.23
CA GLU A 81 17.18 -2.93 6.58
C GLU A 81 18.62 -2.53 6.83
N THR A 82 18.84 -1.24 7.07
CA THR A 82 20.19 -0.63 7.16
C THR A 82 20.79 -0.70 8.56
N GLY A 83 19.98 -0.96 9.59
CA GLY A 83 20.41 -0.94 10.99
C GLY A 83 20.70 0.44 11.56
N GLN A 84 20.53 1.52 10.78
CA GLN A 84 20.87 2.90 11.17
C GLN A 84 19.71 3.64 11.86
N GLY A 85 18.61 2.94 12.16
CA GLY A 85 17.39 3.51 12.74
C GLY A 85 16.43 4.07 11.69
N GLU A 86 15.15 4.14 12.06
CA GLU A 86 14.03 4.42 11.15
C GLU A 86 14.01 5.84 10.56
N ASP A 87 14.54 6.78 11.34
CA ASP A 87 14.64 8.18 10.96
C ASP A 87 15.94 8.49 10.22
N SER A 88 16.84 7.51 10.03
CA SER A 88 18.06 7.76 9.27
C SER A 88 17.75 8.07 7.80
N PRO A 89 18.49 9.00 7.16
CA PRO A 89 18.38 9.22 5.71
C PRO A 89 18.62 7.93 4.91
N ALA A 90 19.54 7.07 5.36
CA ALA A 90 19.83 5.80 4.73
C ALA A 90 18.63 4.84 4.73
N GLN A 91 17.93 4.68 5.86
CA GLN A 91 16.74 3.82 5.92
C GLN A 91 15.59 4.40 5.08
N ARG A 92 15.43 5.73 5.11
CA ARG A 92 14.43 6.41 4.27
C ARG A 92 14.70 6.21 2.79
N ASP A 93 15.96 6.28 2.36
CA ASP A 93 16.38 6.03 0.98
C ASP A 93 16.16 4.59 0.55
N ALA A 94 16.54 3.64 1.40
CA ALA A 94 16.30 2.22 1.19
C ALA A 94 14.80 1.89 1.08
N ASP A 95 13.96 2.59 1.85
CA ASP A 95 12.50 2.47 1.80
C ASP A 95 11.91 3.05 0.50
N ARG A 96 12.37 4.21 0.03
CA ARG A 96 11.73 4.87 -1.13
C ARG A 96 12.18 4.35 -2.49
N MET A 97 13.40 3.82 -2.65
CA MET A 97 13.98 3.49 -3.96
C MET A 97 14.38 2.02 -4.10
N TRP A 98 14.35 1.37 -5.27
CA TRP A 98 13.67 1.67 -6.53
C TRP A 98 12.70 0.51 -6.78
N PHE A 99 11.42 0.79 -6.97
CA PHE A 99 10.38 -0.23 -7.06
C PHE A 99 9.87 -0.37 -8.50
N ALA A 100 9.61 -1.59 -8.94
CA ALA A 100 8.83 -1.79 -10.16
C ALA A 100 7.34 -1.77 -9.78
N VAL A 101 6.71 -0.60 -9.94
CA VAL A 101 5.28 -0.36 -9.73
C VAL A 101 4.64 -0.04 -11.07
N ALA A 102 3.68 -0.89 -11.48
CA ALA A 102 2.94 -0.69 -12.72
C ALA A 102 2.19 0.65 -12.72
N ARG A 103 2.14 1.32 -13.87
CA ARG A 103 1.59 2.69 -14.00
C ARG A 103 0.14 2.80 -13.53
N ASP A 104 -0.67 1.79 -13.82
CA ASP A 104 -2.07 1.67 -13.42
C ASP A 104 -2.26 1.50 -11.90
N ARG A 105 -1.23 1.01 -11.18
CA ARG A 105 -1.25 0.84 -9.72
C ARG A 105 -0.80 2.07 -8.96
N ARG A 106 0.00 2.95 -9.57
CA ARG A 106 0.47 4.21 -8.95
C ARG A 106 -0.66 5.04 -8.34
N PRO A 107 -1.79 5.31 -9.02
CA PRO A 107 -2.88 6.09 -8.43
C PRO A 107 -3.66 5.34 -7.34
N LEU A 108 -3.53 4.03 -7.23
CA LEU A 108 -4.21 3.20 -6.22
C LEU A 108 -3.37 2.99 -4.96
N LEU A 109 -2.05 3.15 -5.05
CA LEU A 109 -1.16 2.91 -3.93
C LEU A 109 -1.32 4.02 -2.88
N ARG A 110 -1.69 3.64 -1.66
CA ARG A 110 -1.86 4.58 -0.53
C ARG A 110 -0.80 4.40 0.55
N ALA A 111 -0.20 3.22 0.66
CA ALA A 111 0.77 2.94 1.71
C ALA A 111 1.78 1.85 1.30
N VAL A 112 2.91 1.83 2.00
CA VAL A 112 3.89 0.76 1.98
C VAL A 112 4.06 0.23 3.40
N VAL A 113 3.91 -1.09 3.54
CA VAL A 113 4.09 -1.82 4.80
C VAL A 113 5.40 -2.57 4.71
N TYR A 114 6.36 -2.25 5.59
CA TYR A 114 7.63 -2.97 5.66
C TYR A 114 7.55 -4.04 6.72
N VAL A 115 7.77 -5.27 6.29
CA VAL A 115 7.81 -6.45 7.14
C VAL A 115 9.26 -6.90 7.26
N VAL A 116 9.77 -6.92 8.48
CA VAL A 116 11.13 -7.34 8.82
C VAL A 116 11.03 -8.60 9.65
N ASP A 117 11.69 -9.67 9.19
CA ASP A 117 11.72 -10.98 9.85
C ASP A 117 10.32 -11.51 10.24
N GLY A 118 9.34 -11.26 9.37
CA GLY A 118 7.96 -11.70 9.57
C GLY A 118 7.14 -10.86 10.54
N ARG A 119 7.59 -9.65 10.91
CA ARG A 119 6.79 -8.67 11.68
C ARG A 119 6.70 -7.34 10.96
N VAL A 120 5.56 -6.67 11.07
CA VAL A 120 5.38 -5.32 10.53
C VAL A 120 6.25 -4.36 11.34
N ALA A 121 7.35 -3.90 10.76
CA ALA A 121 8.25 -2.95 11.39
C ALA A 121 7.70 -1.53 11.32
N ARG A 122 7.14 -1.15 10.16
CA ARG A 122 6.62 0.20 9.91
C ARG A 122 5.68 0.25 8.74
N VAL A 123 4.82 1.27 8.76
CA VAL A 123 3.95 1.65 7.64
C VAL A 123 4.28 3.08 7.24
N ARG A 124 4.42 3.34 5.95
CA ARG A 124 4.60 4.69 5.40
C ARG A 124 3.49 5.00 4.42
N GLU A 125 2.89 6.17 4.54
CA GLU A 125 1.92 6.68 3.58
C GLU A 125 2.60 7.04 2.25
N VAL A 126 1.93 6.76 1.14
CA VAL A 126 2.30 7.26 -0.18
C VAL A 126 1.59 8.59 -0.39
N GLY A 127 2.34 9.68 -0.30
CA GLY A 127 1.83 11.03 -0.47
C GLY A 127 1.59 11.40 -1.94
N GLY A 128 1.00 12.59 -2.16
CA GLY A 128 0.72 13.14 -3.49
C GLY A 128 1.93 13.67 -4.26
N GLY A 129 3.16 13.30 -3.88
CA GLY A 129 4.38 13.73 -4.54
C GLY A 129 4.53 13.14 -5.95
N GLN A 130 5.44 13.71 -6.74
CA GLN A 130 5.72 13.19 -8.08
C GLN A 130 6.46 11.85 -8.01
N TRP A 131 6.01 10.90 -8.84
CA TRP A 131 6.71 9.65 -9.09
C TRP A 131 7.96 9.94 -9.90
N GLN A 132 9.13 9.70 -9.32
CA GLN A 132 10.40 9.80 -10.04
C GLN A 132 10.72 8.42 -10.62
N GLU A 133 11.01 8.35 -11.91
CA GLU A 133 11.31 7.10 -12.62
C GLU A 133 12.78 7.12 -13.05
N ASN A 134 13.49 6.01 -12.82
CA ASN A 134 14.86 5.82 -13.24
C ASN A 134 14.92 5.25 -14.69
N PRO A 135 16.09 5.18 -15.34
CA PRO A 135 16.22 4.68 -16.71
C PRO A 135 15.70 3.25 -16.92
N GLU A 136 15.70 2.41 -15.87
CA GLU A 136 15.16 1.04 -15.92
C GLU A 136 13.64 0.97 -15.68
N GLY A 137 12.94 2.09 -15.64
CA GLY A 137 11.48 2.16 -15.44
C GLY A 137 11.03 1.87 -14.00
N ARG A 138 11.95 1.84 -13.04
CA ARG A 138 11.65 1.71 -11.61
C ARG A 138 11.42 3.07 -11.00
N VAL A 139 10.61 3.12 -9.96
CA VAL A 139 10.16 4.37 -9.36
C VAL A 139 10.63 4.55 -7.92
N ALA A 140 10.92 5.80 -7.57
CA ALA A 140 11.00 6.23 -6.19
C ALA A 140 9.59 6.51 -5.68
N LEU A 141 9.26 5.97 -4.52
CA LEU A 141 7.97 6.14 -3.89
C LEU A 141 7.94 7.47 -3.15
N PRO A 142 6.88 8.31 -3.31
CA PRO A 142 6.73 9.55 -2.56
C PRO A 142 6.28 9.25 -1.12
N LEU A 143 7.19 8.73 -0.29
CA LEU A 143 6.88 8.28 1.07
C LEU A 143 7.03 9.40 2.10
N GLY A 144 6.09 9.43 3.05
CA GLY A 144 6.20 10.21 4.28
C GLY A 144 7.04 9.52 5.38
N PRO A 145 7.07 10.13 6.59
CA PRO A 145 7.61 9.46 7.78
C PRO A 145 6.82 8.18 8.13
N PRO A 146 7.36 7.29 8.97
CA PRO A 146 6.59 6.17 9.50
C PRO A 146 5.34 6.67 10.23
N LEU A 147 4.21 6.01 9.99
CA LEU A 147 2.96 6.32 10.69
C LEU A 147 2.97 5.72 12.09
N THR A 148 2.49 6.49 13.06
CA THR A 148 2.15 5.97 14.39
C THR A 148 0.88 5.11 14.31
N PRO A 149 0.58 4.29 15.33
CA PRO A 149 -0.71 3.58 15.39
C PRO A 149 -1.92 4.51 15.30
N ALA A 150 -1.85 5.71 15.89
CA ALA A 150 -2.92 6.71 15.81
C ALA A 150 -3.06 7.26 14.39
N ASP A 151 -1.95 7.67 13.75
CA ASP A 151 -1.98 8.14 12.35
C ASP A 151 -2.50 7.05 11.40
N LEU A 152 -2.15 5.78 11.66
CA LEU A 152 -2.60 4.67 10.85
C LEU A 152 -4.11 4.50 10.93
N ALA A 153 -4.67 4.56 12.14
CA ALA A 153 -6.11 4.46 12.36
C ALA A 153 -6.88 5.65 11.76
N GLU A 154 -6.30 6.86 11.81
CA GLU A 154 -6.92 8.06 11.26
C GLU A 154 -6.88 8.10 9.72
N ARG A 155 -5.70 7.86 9.13
CA ARG A 155 -5.45 8.09 7.70
C ARG A 155 -5.71 6.86 6.84
N LEU A 156 -5.56 5.67 7.42
CA LEU A 156 -5.73 4.39 6.73
C LEU A 156 -6.61 3.46 7.57
N PRO A 157 -7.86 3.86 7.89
CA PRO A 157 -8.73 3.15 8.84
C PRO A 157 -9.06 1.70 8.41
N THR A 158 -8.93 1.41 7.12
CA THR A 158 -9.18 0.09 6.54
C THR A 158 -7.91 -0.75 6.37
N MET A 159 -6.75 -0.27 6.85
CA MET A 159 -5.50 -1.02 6.83
C MET A 159 -5.66 -2.30 7.67
N PRO A 160 -5.45 -3.49 7.09
CA PRO A 160 -5.62 -4.75 7.82
C PRO A 160 -4.39 -5.16 8.63
N LEU A 161 -3.33 -4.35 8.65
CA LEU A 161 -2.05 -4.62 9.31
C LEU A 161 -1.66 -3.45 10.22
N ALA A 162 -1.43 -3.72 11.50
CA ALA A 162 -0.86 -2.79 12.45
C ALA A 162 0.65 -2.96 12.58
N VAL A 163 1.33 -1.94 13.11
CA VAL A 163 2.75 -2.04 13.48
C VAL A 163 2.91 -3.08 14.59
N GLY A 164 3.88 -3.99 14.43
CA GLY A 164 4.14 -5.11 15.35
C GLY A 164 3.46 -6.43 14.98
N ASP A 165 2.45 -6.40 14.08
CA ASP A 165 1.72 -7.59 13.66
C ASP A 165 2.63 -8.66 13.07
N SER A 166 2.30 -9.92 13.34
CA SER A 166 2.92 -11.06 12.68
C SER A 166 2.45 -11.15 11.22
N ARG A 167 3.39 -11.11 10.30
CA ARG A 167 3.15 -11.26 8.87
C ARG A 167 4.27 -12.11 8.25
N PRO A 168 4.19 -13.44 8.29
CA PRO A 168 5.22 -14.30 7.70
C PRO A 168 5.37 -14.01 6.20
N MET A 169 6.60 -14.10 5.70
CA MET A 169 6.88 -13.91 4.29
C MET A 169 6.20 -14.99 3.46
N VAL A 170 5.48 -14.58 2.41
CA VAL A 170 4.94 -15.51 1.43
C VAL A 170 6.10 -16.03 0.57
N ARG A 171 6.27 -17.36 0.53
CA ARG A 171 7.38 -18.00 -0.20
C ARG A 171 7.48 -17.47 -1.64
N GLY A 172 8.68 -17.05 -2.04
CA GLY A 172 8.96 -16.53 -3.37
C GLY A 172 8.50 -15.09 -3.63
N ARG A 173 7.95 -14.38 -2.63
CA ARG A 173 7.53 -12.98 -2.77
C ARG A 173 8.36 -12.06 -1.89
N ILE A 174 9.09 -11.15 -2.53
CA ILE A 174 9.75 -10.02 -1.85
C ILE A 174 8.79 -8.86 -1.59
N ARG A 175 7.65 -8.82 -2.30
CA ARG A 175 6.57 -7.86 -2.10
C ARG A 175 5.25 -8.36 -2.64
N GLU A 176 4.16 -7.80 -2.15
CA GLU A 176 2.80 -8.02 -2.67
C GLU A 176 1.90 -6.80 -2.47
N TYR A 177 0.68 -6.85 -3.01
CA TYR A 177 -0.32 -5.80 -2.82
C TYR A 177 -1.53 -6.37 -2.10
N ILE A 178 -1.97 -5.66 -1.06
CA ILE A 178 -3.20 -5.94 -0.33
C ILE A 178 -4.20 -4.81 -0.56
N ALA A 179 -5.49 -5.13 -0.49
CA ALA A 179 -6.54 -4.13 -0.58
C ALA A 179 -6.62 -3.33 0.74
N LEU A 180 -6.86 -2.02 0.61
CA LEU A 180 -7.33 -1.14 1.67
C LEU A 180 -8.80 -0.88 1.45
#